data_AF-A0A2S3IHR4-F1
#
_entry.id   AF-A0A2S3IHR4-F1
#
_cell.length_a   1.000
_cell.length_b   1.000
_cell.length_c   1.000
_cell.angle_alpha   90.00
_cell.angle_beta   90.00
_cell.angle_gamma   90.00
#
_symmetry.space_group_name_H-M   'P 1'
#
loop_
_entity.id
_entity.type
_entity.pdbx_description
1 polymer ?
#
loop_
_entity_poly.entity_id
_entity_poly.type
_entity_poly.pdbx_seq_one_letter_code
_entity_poly.pdbx_strand_id
1 'polypeptide(L)'
;MAEQYTPHLYLLFDDWHSGFSIRKVSLSRRSGKQPLSSASGKEGVVPVPEVFMHIRAPRGFPDLFTSAFGTKIMAMHTTMADDTAGIPMIDVQEQTITFGPQPCTYHCFPICFPIGANRLFVLDSGTFDRYLWTPEHSEEPWGSQALPPPPFNTADVSSYGVLPDGCILVSTTKSFGGSRTFIFDTTKEEHVWKPCCNWVLPFTGRGHYVLSLGGFVGLSKDGYLYCSTMAATTTGTSPDVKRTKEKVYTERQHVSATLVHMGQGKFCLVECVSSDNRITGQDLMESCVELNEPLDEDVDDMSDFVGGGPQGGRCMYHLRTFNLSYDPKGDCLKLKSCKGQSRWYSLPHEAKIGSVCMDPVAFWL
;
A
#
# COMPACT_ATOMS: atom_id res chain seq x y z
N MET A 1 8.43 -33.34 0.97
CA MET A 1 8.81 -32.16 1.77
C MET A 1 8.29 -30.96 1.01
N ALA A 2 7.31 -30.24 1.54
CA ALA A 2 6.87 -29.00 0.91
C ALA A 2 8.02 -28.00 1.00
N GLU A 3 8.46 -27.44 -0.14
CA GLU A 3 9.44 -26.35 -0.14
C GLU A 3 8.91 -25.23 0.77
N GLN A 4 9.72 -24.83 1.75
CA GLN A 4 9.40 -23.66 2.56
C GLN A 4 9.51 -22.44 1.67
N TYR A 5 8.35 -21.99 1.20
CA TYR A 5 8.21 -20.75 0.46
C TYR A 5 8.83 -19.60 1.27
N THR A 6 9.82 -18.95 0.68
CA THR A 6 10.52 -17.82 1.29
C THR A 6 9.94 -16.53 0.72
N PRO A 7 9.30 -15.68 1.54
CA PRO A 7 8.72 -14.45 1.03
C PRO A 7 9.80 -13.45 0.58
N HIS A 8 9.44 -12.64 -0.41
CA HIS A 8 10.26 -11.64 -1.06
C HIS A 8 9.53 -10.31 -1.18
N LEU A 9 10.31 -9.23 -1.31
CA LEU A 9 9.74 -7.90 -1.56
C LEU A 9 9.63 -7.72 -3.08
N TYR A 10 8.43 -7.42 -3.56
CA TYR A 10 8.15 -7.06 -4.94
C TYR A 10 7.86 -5.57 -4.99
N LEU A 11 8.51 -4.87 -5.92
CA LEU A 11 8.32 -3.45 -6.16
C LEU A 11 7.79 -3.25 -7.57
N LEU A 12 6.85 -2.32 -7.71
CA LEU A 12 6.37 -1.87 -9.00
C LEU A 12 7.18 -0.63 -9.46
N PHE A 13 7.57 -0.61 -10.72
CA PHE A 13 8.20 0.55 -11.36
C PHE A 13 7.45 0.87 -12.65
N ASP A 14 7.11 2.13 -12.85
CA ASP A 14 6.54 2.63 -14.11
C ASP A 14 7.65 2.96 -15.11
N ASP A 15 8.55 2.03 -15.38
CA ASP A 15 9.78 2.26 -16.17
C ASP A 15 9.79 1.57 -17.53
N TRP A 16 8.66 1.01 -17.94
CA TRP A 16 8.51 0.32 -19.21
C TRP A 16 7.66 1.15 -20.18
N HIS A 17 8.07 1.24 -21.44
CA HIS A 17 7.43 2.11 -22.43
C HIS A 17 5.93 1.82 -22.64
N SER A 18 5.47 0.60 -22.33
CA SER A 18 4.08 0.18 -22.44
C SER A 18 3.40 -0.10 -21.09
N GLY A 19 4.00 0.25 -19.96
CA GLY A 19 3.40 0.03 -18.64
C GLY A 19 4.43 -0.09 -17.53
N PHE A 20 4.29 -1.12 -16.70
CA PHE A 20 5.06 -1.28 -15.47
C PHE A 20 5.96 -2.51 -15.52
N SER A 21 7.07 -2.46 -14.76
CA SER A 21 7.83 -3.63 -14.37
C SER A 21 7.59 -3.98 -12.91
N ILE A 22 7.28 -5.25 -12.64
CA ILE A 22 7.38 -5.83 -11.30
C ILE A 22 8.81 -6.32 -11.14
N ARG A 23 9.47 -5.95 -10.04
CA ARG A 23 10.86 -6.30 -9.77
C ARG A 23 10.98 -6.97 -8.41
N LYS A 24 11.63 -8.14 -8.38
CA LYS A 24 11.86 -8.93 -7.17
C LYS A 24 13.13 -8.45 -6.45
N VAL A 25 13.00 -7.99 -5.21
CA VAL A 25 14.10 -7.45 -4.41
C VAL A 25 14.69 -8.51 -3.49
N SER A 26 15.95 -8.87 -3.73
CA SER A 26 16.69 -9.76 -2.84
C SER A 26 17.19 -9.02 -1.60
N LEU A 27 16.56 -9.20 -0.43
CA LEU A 27 16.94 -8.52 0.82
C LEU A 27 18.08 -9.22 1.60
N SER A 28 18.72 -10.25 1.03
CA SER A 28 19.80 -10.98 1.68
C SER A 28 21.06 -10.12 1.90
N ARG A 29 21.85 -10.49 2.92
CA ARG A 29 23.15 -9.86 3.19
C ARG A 29 24.08 -10.16 2.01
N ARG A 30 24.61 -9.13 1.35
CA ARG A 30 25.80 -9.30 0.51
C ARG A 30 26.98 -9.67 1.41
N SER A 31 27.22 -10.96 1.58
CA SER A 31 28.53 -11.49 1.98
C SER A 31 29.41 -11.52 0.73
N GLY A 32 29.97 -10.39 0.35
CA GLY A 32 30.88 -10.32 -0.78
C GLY A 32 31.68 -9.03 -0.72
N LYS A 33 32.99 -9.16 -0.45
CA LYS A 33 33.96 -8.09 -0.67
C LYS A 33 33.96 -7.78 -2.16
N GLN A 34 33.31 -6.69 -2.58
CA GLN A 34 33.59 -6.09 -3.89
C GLN A 34 34.70 -5.04 -3.71
N PRO A 35 35.66 -4.92 -4.65
CA PRO A 35 36.82 -4.08 -4.48
C PRO A 35 36.40 -2.62 -4.39
N LEU A 36 36.98 -1.89 -3.44
CA LEU A 36 36.90 -0.44 -3.36
C LEU A 36 37.47 0.15 -4.66
N SER A 37 36.60 0.56 -5.59
CA SER A 37 36.98 1.58 -6.56
C SER A 37 36.82 2.93 -5.89
N SER A 38 37.95 3.50 -5.51
CA SER A 38 38.13 4.85 -5.01
C SER A 38 37.58 5.89 -6.00
N ALA A 39 36.55 6.64 -5.61
CA ALA A 39 36.48 8.11 -5.71
C ALA A 39 35.07 8.65 -5.40
N SER A 40 35.01 9.56 -4.42
CA SER A 40 33.92 10.50 -4.11
C SER A 40 32.68 9.90 -3.41
N GLY A 41 32.27 10.53 -2.31
CA GLY A 41 31.25 10.07 -1.37
C GLY A 41 29.81 10.08 -1.89
N LYS A 42 29.49 9.21 -2.84
CA LYS A 42 28.10 8.82 -3.14
C LYS A 42 27.74 7.60 -2.29
N GLU A 43 26.74 7.73 -1.41
CA GLU A 43 26.08 6.55 -0.81
C GLU A 43 25.82 5.52 -1.91
N GLY A 44 26.16 4.26 -1.65
CA GLY A 44 26.21 3.18 -2.65
C GLY A 44 24.86 2.89 -3.30
N VAL A 45 24.53 3.63 -4.36
CA VAL A 45 23.43 3.36 -5.28
C VAL A 45 23.67 1.99 -5.91
N VAL A 46 22.68 1.11 -5.80
CA VAL A 46 22.72 -0.24 -6.34
C VAL A 46 21.94 -0.25 -7.65
N PRO A 47 22.33 -1.07 -8.65
CA PRO A 47 21.50 -1.27 -9.84
C PRO A 47 20.07 -1.67 -9.44
N VAL A 48 19.10 -1.16 -10.19
CA VAL A 48 17.69 -1.53 -10.03
C VAL A 48 17.57 -3.06 -10.12
N PRO A 49 16.74 -3.72 -9.27
CA PRO A 49 16.60 -5.18 -9.28
C PRO A 49 16.14 -5.70 -10.65
N GLU A 50 16.39 -6.97 -10.95
CA GLU A 50 15.96 -7.56 -12.23
C GLU A 50 14.43 -7.54 -12.37
N VAL A 51 13.97 -7.42 -13.61
CA VAL A 51 12.54 -7.47 -13.95
C VAL A 51 12.04 -8.90 -13.75
N PHE A 52 11.03 -9.04 -12.89
CA PHE A 52 10.28 -10.28 -12.72
C PHE A 52 9.21 -10.42 -13.82
N MET A 53 8.46 -9.35 -14.10
CA MET A 53 7.40 -9.35 -15.11
C MET A 53 7.15 -7.94 -15.63
N HIS A 54 6.83 -7.81 -16.92
CA HIS A 54 6.27 -6.57 -17.50
C HIS A 54 4.76 -6.68 -17.61
N ILE A 55 4.07 -5.58 -17.32
CA ILE A 55 2.61 -5.51 -17.36
C ILE A 55 2.22 -4.31 -18.18
N ARG A 56 1.41 -4.54 -19.22
CA ARG A 56 0.90 -3.48 -20.05
C ARG A 56 -0.28 -2.84 -19.34
N ALA A 57 -0.18 -1.55 -19.06
CA ALA A 57 -1.22 -0.75 -18.42
C ALA A 57 -0.94 0.75 -18.65
N PRO A 58 -1.95 1.63 -18.52
CA PRO A 58 -1.79 3.07 -18.50
C PRO A 58 -0.73 3.50 -17.50
N ARG A 59 0.30 4.17 -18.02
CA ARG A 59 1.40 4.71 -17.23
C ARG A 59 0.91 5.91 -16.41
N GLY A 60 1.50 6.14 -15.24
CA GLY A 60 1.17 7.23 -14.32
C GLY A 60 0.18 6.84 -13.22
N PHE A 61 -0.34 5.60 -13.24
CA PHE A 61 -1.36 5.11 -12.31
C PHE A 61 -0.88 3.84 -11.59
N PRO A 62 0.06 3.93 -10.64
CA PRO A 62 0.55 2.76 -9.91
C PRO A 62 -0.54 2.10 -9.04
N ASP A 63 -1.57 2.84 -8.64
CA ASP A 63 -2.69 2.36 -7.81
C ASP A 63 -3.58 1.31 -8.48
N LEU A 64 -3.40 1.10 -9.80
CA LEU A 64 -3.95 -0.10 -10.47
C LEU A 64 -3.49 -1.37 -9.74
N PHE A 65 -2.36 -1.33 -9.04
CA PHE A 65 -1.85 -2.40 -8.18
C PHE A 65 -2.18 -2.12 -6.71
N THR A 66 -3.46 -2.20 -6.35
CA THR A 66 -3.96 -1.79 -5.03
C THR A 66 -3.67 -2.81 -3.91
N SER A 67 -3.53 -4.10 -4.25
CA SER A 67 -3.48 -5.15 -3.22
C SER A 67 -2.77 -6.42 -3.65
N ALA A 68 -2.53 -7.27 -2.66
CA ALA A 68 -2.05 -8.63 -2.86
C ALA A 68 -2.83 -9.60 -1.97
N PHE A 69 -3.05 -10.79 -2.49
CA PHE A 69 -3.89 -11.82 -1.93
C PHE A 69 -3.17 -13.17 -1.99
N GLY A 70 -2.78 -13.69 -0.82
CA GLY A 70 -1.88 -14.85 -0.77
C GLY A 70 -0.54 -14.54 -1.45
N THR A 71 -0.23 -15.24 -2.53
CA THR A 71 0.97 -15.05 -3.37
C THR A 71 0.68 -14.26 -4.64
N LYS A 72 -0.51 -13.66 -4.76
CA LYS A 72 -0.98 -13.02 -5.98
C LYS A 72 -1.00 -11.51 -5.84
N ILE A 73 -0.44 -10.80 -6.80
CA ILE A 73 -0.58 -9.34 -6.94
C ILE A 73 -1.83 -9.07 -7.78
N MET A 74 -2.73 -8.24 -7.28
CA MET A 74 -3.94 -7.83 -8.00
C MET A 74 -3.66 -6.59 -8.83
N ALA A 75 -4.02 -6.63 -10.12
CA ALA A 75 -3.92 -5.50 -11.04
C ALA A 75 -5.32 -5.11 -11.52
N MET A 76 -5.92 -4.13 -10.85
CA MET A 76 -7.22 -3.55 -11.20
C MET A 76 -7.04 -2.50 -12.30
N HIS A 77 -7.26 -2.91 -13.55
CA HIS A 77 -7.20 -2.02 -14.70
C HIS A 77 -8.53 -1.25 -14.86
N THR A 78 -8.50 0.05 -15.13
CA THR A 78 -9.71 0.91 -15.18
C THR A 78 -10.44 0.87 -16.52
N THR A 79 -9.80 0.45 -17.61
CA THR A 79 -10.44 0.40 -18.95
C THR A 79 -10.87 -1.02 -19.33
N MET A 80 -11.31 -1.80 -18.35
CA MET A 80 -11.78 -3.16 -18.61
C MET A 80 -13.12 -3.06 -19.32
N ALA A 81 -13.13 -3.37 -20.62
CA ALA A 81 -14.36 -3.56 -21.38
C ALA A 81 -15.24 -4.63 -20.71
N ASP A 82 -16.54 -4.56 -20.94
CA ASP A 82 -17.55 -5.44 -20.33
C ASP A 82 -17.29 -6.96 -20.51
N ASP A 83 -16.42 -7.35 -21.46
CA ASP A 83 -16.07 -8.74 -21.79
C ASP A 83 -14.85 -9.31 -21.03
N THR A 84 -14.39 -8.67 -19.95
CA THR A 84 -13.17 -9.13 -19.24
C THR A 84 -13.44 -10.27 -18.27
N ALA A 85 -12.53 -11.26 -18.24
CA ALA A 85 -12.63 -12.47 -17.41
C ALA A 85 -12.47 -12.26 -15.89
N GLY A 86 -12.50 -11.02 -15.39
CA GLY A 86 -12.25 -10.63 -14.00
C GLY A 86 -10.92 -9.88 -13.80
N ILE A 87 -10.58 -9.57 -12.53
CA ILE A 87 -9.37 -8.81 -12.17
C ILE A 87 -8.10 -9.64 -12.41
N PRO A 88 -7.13 -9.24 -13.24
CA PRO A 88 -5.87 -9.96 -13.37
C PRO A 88 -5.14 -10.12 -12.03
N MET A 89 -4.76 -11.36 -11.71
CA MET A 89 -4.02 -11.74 -10.50
C MET A 89 -2.74 -12.48 -10.87
N ILE A 90 -1.59 -11.88 -10.58
CA ILE A 90 -0.27 -12.39 -10.93
C ILE A 90 0.26 -13.20 -9.75
N ASP A 91 0.29 -14.51 -9.89
CA ASP A 91 0.88 -15.40 -8.89
C ASP A 91 2.40 -15.35 -8.99
N VAL A 92 3.06 -14.74 -8.00
CA VAL A 92 4.52 -14.61 -8.01
C VAL A 92 5.24 -15.92 -7.66
N GLN A 93 4.53 -16.87 -7.05
CA GLN A 93 5.08 -18.17 -6.69
C GLN A 93 5.05 -19.10 -7.90
N GLU A 94 3.86 -19.29 -8.48
CA GLU A 94 3.66 -20.21 -9.61
C GLU A 94 4.03 -19.59 -10.96
N GLN A 95 4.28 -18.27 -11.00
CA GLN A 95 4.54 -17.50 -12.23
C GLN A 95 3.40 -17.60 -13.24
N THR A 96 2.17 -17.69 -12.75
CA THR A 96 0.95 -17.79 -13.55
C THR A 96 0.11 -16.53 -13.42
N ILE A 97 -0.71 -16.26 -14.44
CA ILE A 97 -1.77 -15.26 -14.36
C ILE A 97 -3.09 -16.00 -14.18
N THR A 98 -3.82 -15.61 -13.15
CA THR A 98 -5.19 -16.07 -12.88
C THR A 98 -6.11 -14.87 -12.90
N PHE A 99 -7.42 -15.11 -12.95
CA PHE A 99 -8.41 -14.04 -12.88
C PHE A 99 -9.14 -14.08 -11.55
N GLY A 100 -9.22 -12.89 -10.96
CA GLY A 100 -9.91 -12.53 -9.75
C GLY A 100 -11.42 -12.45 -9.99
N PRO A 101 -12.18 -12.02 -8.98
CA PRO A 101 -13.59 -11.76 -9.18
C PRO A 101 -13.79 -10.65 -10.21
N GLN A 102 -14.92 -10.67 -10.90
CA GLN A 102 -15.36 -9.53 -11.70
C GLN A 102 -15.86 -8.43 -10.75
N PRO A 103 -15.35 -7.18 -10.86
CA PRO A 103 -15.80 -6.09 -10.02
C PRO A 103 -17.29 -5.81 -10.24
N CYS A 104 -18.05 -5.58 -9.16
CA CYS A 104 -19.42 -5.08 -9.25
C CYS A 104 -19.49 -3.64 -9.79
N THR A 105 -18.43 -2.84 -9.59
CA THR A 105 -18.30 -1.45 -10.03
C THR A 105 -16.87 -1.13 -10.48
N TYR A 106 -16.71 -0.25 -11.47
CA TYR A 106 -15.42 0.14 -12.05
C TYR A 106 -14.99 1.55 -11.61
N HIS A 107 -15.21 1.94 -10.35
CA HIS A 107 -14.82 3.28 -9.91
C HIS A 107 -13.35 3.37 -9.51
N CYS A 108 -12.86 4.61 -9.45
CA CYS A 108 -11.45 4.93 -9.25
C CYS A 108 -10.99 4.65 -7.80
N PHE A 109 -9.93 3.85 -7.67
CA PHE A 109 -9.13 3.66 -6.44
C PHE A 109 -9.81 2.95 -5.25
N PRO A 110 -10.28 1.70 -5.39
CA PRO A 110 -10.89 0.97 -4.29
C PRO A 110 -9.88 0.57 -3.20
N ILE A 111 -10.35 0.52 -1.95
CA ILE A 111 -9.59 0.00 -0.81
C ILE A 111 -9.89 -1.49 -0.66
N CYS A 112 -8.85 -2.31 -0.80
CA CYS A 112 -8.95 -3.77 -0.72
C CYS A 112 -8.50 -4.30 0.65
N PHE A 113 -9.34 -5.13 1.27
CA PHE A 113 -9.06 -5.85 2.51
C PHE A 113 -8.96 -7.36 2.26
N PRO A 114 -7.77 -7.87 1.92
CA PRO A 114 -7.54 -9.31 1.87
C PRO A 114 -7.54 -9.88 3.29
N ILE A 115 -8.37 -10.89 3.54
CA ILE A 115 -8.51 -11.57 4.83
C ILE A 115 -8.27 -13.06 4.64
N GLY A 116 -7.17 -13.53 5.23
CA GLY A 116 -6.70 -14.89 5.00
C GLY A 116 -6.33 -15.12 3.53
N ALA A 117 -6.54 -16.35 3.06
CA ALA A 117 -6.19 -16.77 1.70
C ALA A 117 -7.40 -16.93 0.76
N ASN A 118 -8.63 -16.67 1.25
CA ASN A 118 -9.84 -16.94 0.48
C ASN A 118 -10.91 -15.83 0.52
N ARG A 119 -10.73 -14.73 1.27
CA ARG A 119 -11.71 -13.65 1.35
C ARG A 119 -11.09 -12.31 0.98
N LEU A 120 -11.78 -11.58 0.11
CA LEU A 120 -11.43 -10.21 -0.26
C LEU A 120 -12.67 -9.34 -0.02
N PHE A 121 -12.49 -8.25 0.70
CA PHE A 121 -13.50 -7.20 0.78
C PHE A 121 -13.01 -5.98 0.01
N VAL A 122 -13.88 -5.36 -0.76
CA VAL A 122 -13.56 -4.21 -1.59
C VAL A 122 -14.49 -3.07 -1.19
N LEU A 123 -13.90 -1.98 -0.70
CA LEU A 123 -14.59 -0.74 -0.41
C LEU A 123 -14.31 0.24 -1.54
N ASP A 124 -15.36 0.63 -2.24
CA ASP A 124 -15.31 1.54 -3.37
C ASP A 124 -16.26 2.73 -3.12
N SER A 125 -16.49 3.60 -4.10
CA SER A 125 -17.30 4.82 -3.99
C SER A 125 -18.77 4.49 -3.72
N GLY A 126 -19.11 4.29 -2.44
CA GLY A 126 -20.47 4.01 -1.99
C GLY A 126 -20.84 2.53 -1.97
N THR A 127 -19.98 1.63 -2.45
CA THR A 127 -20.21 0.17 -2.44
C THR A 127 -19.24 -0.54 -1.50
N PHE A 128 -19.69 -1.68 -0.99
CA PHE A 128 -18.85 -2.57 -0.19
C PHE A 128 -19.16 -4.02 -0.59
N ASP A 129 -18.22 -4.66 -1.24
CA ASP A 129 -18.40 -6.00 -1.81
C ASP A 129 -17.52 -7.02 -1.10
N ARG A 130 -18.03 -8.25 -1.02
CA ARG A 130 -17.30 -9.42 -0.53
C ARG A 130 -17.12 -10.41 -1.66
N TYR A 131 -15.88 -10.86 -1.83
CA TYR A 131 -15.51 -11.93 -2.75
C TYR A 131 -14.90 -13.10 -1.98
N LEU A 132 -15.39 -14.30 -2.26
CA LEU A 132 -14.96 -15.56 -1.65
C LEU A 132 -14.36 -16.48 -2.71
N TRP A 133 -13.12 -16.91 -2.51
CA TRP A 133 -12.42 -17.87 -3.35
C TRP A 133 -12.72 -19.30 -2.90
N THR A 134 -13.29 -20.10 -3.81
CA THR A 134 -13.62 -21.52 -3.61
C THR A 134 -13.18 -22.33 -4.83
N PRO A 135 -11.89 -22.74 -4.90
CA PRO A 135 -11.31 -23.33 -6.10
C PRO A 135 -11.73 -24.78 -6.35
N GLU A 136 -12.24 -25.49 -5.34
CA GLU A 136 -12.42 -26.95 -5.41
C GLU A 136 -13.69 -27.39 -6.17
N HIS A 137 -14.65 -26.48 -6.46
CA HIS A 137 -16.01 -26.89 -6.84
C HIS A 137 -16.73 -26.03 -7.89
N SER A 138 -16.06 -25.19 -8.68
CA SER A 138 -16.78 -24.26 -9.56
C SER A 138 -16.04 -23.92 -10.87
N GLU A 139 -16.78 -23.75 -11.96
CA GLU A 139 -16.31 -23.08 -13.20
C GLU A 139 -16.05 -21.59 -12.93
N GLU A 140 -16.73 -21.00 -11.94
CA GLU A 140 -16.54 -19.64 -11.43
C GLU A 140 -15.96 -19.71 -10.00
N PRO A 141 -14.62 -19.70 -9.84
CA PRO A 141 -13.97 -19.96 -8.55
C PRO A 141 -14.14 -18.83 -7.53
N TRP A 142 -14.77 -17.72 -7.92
CA TRP A 142 -15.08 -16.57 -7.08
C TRP A 142 -16.59 -16.39 -6.92
N GLY A 143 -17.08 -16.47 -5.69
CA GLY A 143 -18.41 -15.99 -5.34
C GLY A 143 -18.37 -14.52 -4.95
N SER A 144 -19.31 -13.71 -5.45
CA SER A 144 -19.48 -12.30 -5.07
C SER A 144 -20.74 -12.09 -4.23
N GLN A 145 -20.70 -11.10 -3.35
CA GLN A 145 -21.85 -10.63 -2.58
C GLN A 145 -21.71 -9.14 -2.28
N ALA A 146 -22.69 -8.36 -2.72
CA ALA A 146 -22.85 -6.97 -2.30
C ALA A 146 -23.28 -6.92 -0.82
N LEU A 147 -22.56 -6.15 -0.02
CA LEU A 147 -22.85 -5.92 1.40
C LEU A 147 -23.54 -4.56 1.58
N PRO A 148 -24.14 -4.30 2.76
CA PRO A 148 -24.68 -2.98 3.07
C PRO A 148 -23.62 -1.89 2.88
N PRO A 149 -23.98 -0.75 2.26
CA PRO A 149 -23.05 0.33 2.00
C PRO A 149 -22.46 0.90 3.30
N PRO A 150 -21.22 1.41 3.26
CA PRO A 150 -20.58 1.99 4.43
C PRO A 150 -21.33 3.27 4.88
N PRO A 151 -21.38 3.57 6.18
CA PRO A 151 -22.00 4.78 6.72
C PRO A 151 -21.11 6.03 6.59
N PHE A 152 -20.19 6.04 5.61
CA PHE A 152 -19.20 7.08 5.38
C PHE A 152 -18.79 7.09 3.90
N ASN A 153 -18.27 8.23 3.44
CA ASN A 153 -17.71 8.32 2.10
C ASN A 153 -16.29 7.75 2.09
N THR A 154 -15.96 6.91 1.10
CA THR A 154 -14.63 6.33 0.90
C THR A 154 -13.55 7.41 0.73
N ALA A 155 -13.90 8.57 0.15
CA ALA A 155 -12.99 9.73 0.03
C ALA A 155 -12.63 10.36 1.39
N ASP A 156 -13.40 10.12 2.44
CA ASP A 156 -13.13 10.62 3.79
C ASP A 156 -12.21 9.69 4.59
N VAL A 157 -11.87 8.51 4.04
CA VAL A 157 -11.03 7.51 4.69
C VAL A 157 -9.61 8.04 4.83
N SER A 158 -9.20 8.23 6.07
CA SER A 158 -7.86 8.69 6.43
C SER A 158 -6.88 7.53 6.63
N SER A 159 -7.37 6.43 7.20
CA SER A 159 -6.57 5.24 7.49
C SER A 159 -7.46 4.04 7.73
N TYR A 160 -6.88 2.85 7.59
CA TYR A 160 -7.59 1.59 7.75
C TYR A 160 -6.65 0.47 8.18
N GLY A 161 -7.19 -0.62 8.68
CA GLY A 161 -6.43 -1.80 9.04
C GLY A 161 -7.32 -3.02 9.22
N VAL A 162 -6.70 -4.21 9.24
CA VAL A 162 -7.41 -5.47 9.47
C VAL A 162 -6.80 -6.15 10.69
N LEU A 163 -7.67 -6.53 11.63
CA LEU A 163 -7.31 -7.31 12.81
C LEU A 163 -7.11 -8.80 12.45
N PRO A 164 -6.31 -9.56 13.21
CA PRO A 164 -6.10 -10.98 12.96
C PRO A 164 -7.37 -11.84 12.99
N ASP A 165 -8.40 -11.40 13.72
CA ASP A 165 -9.72 -12.03 13.79
C ASP A 165 -10.60 -11.75 12.56
N GLY A 166 -10.14 -10.91 11.63
CA GLY A 166 -10.85 -10.52 10.42
C GLY A 166 -11.72 -9.28 10.58
N CYS A 167 -11.68 -8.57 11.71
CA CYS A 167 -12.35 -7.28 11.82
C CYS A 167 -11.61 -6.20 11.02
N ILE A 168 -12.34 -5.46 10.18
CA ILE A 168 -11.84 -4.32 9.42
C ILE A 168 -12.09 -3.05 10.22
N LEU A 169 -11.10 -2.17 10.30
CA LEU A 169 -11.20 -0.85 10.92
C LEU A 169 -10.94 0.23 9.88
N VAL A 170 -11.77 1.26 9.90
CA VAL A 170 -11.68 2.41 8.98
C VAL A 170 -11.87 3.70 9.76
N SER A 171 -10.88 4.58 9.71
CA SER A 171 -10.93 5.91 10.32
C SER A 171 -11.25 6.98 9.28
N THR A 172 -12.24 7.82 9.56
CA THR A 172 -12.67 8.92 8.69
C THR A 172 -12.47 10.26 9.38
N THR A 173 -12.05 11.31 8.65
CA THR A 173 -11.75 12.64 9.23
C THR A 173 -12.69 13.76 8.79
N LYS A 174 -13.49 13.54 7.73
CA LYS A 174 -14.41 14.53 7.15
C LYS A 174 -15.87 14.06 7.08
N SER A 175 -16.19 12.97 7.76
CA SER A 175 -17.54 12.40 7.78
C SER A 175 -18.57 13.29 8.51
N PHE A 176 -19.83 13.22 8.08
CA PHE A 176 -20.97 13.78 8.83
C PHE A 176 -20.96 13.25 10.28
N GLY A 177 -20.86 14.15 11.25
CA GLY A 177 -20.74 13.79 12.67
C GLY A 177 -19.30 13.70 13.22
N GLY A 178 -18.32 14.22 12.48
CA GLY A 178 -16.94 14.41 12.93
C GLY A 178 -16.03 13.19 12.71
N SER A 179 -14.75 13.35 13.04
CA SER A 179 -13.74 12.30 12.92
C SER A 179 -14.05 11.10 13.81
N ARG A 180 -14.00 9.90 13.25
CA ARG A 180 -14.34 8.66 13.96
C ARG A 180 -13.74 7.43 13.30
N THR A 181 -13.74 6.32 14.02
CA THR A 181 -13.36 5.02 13.49
C THR A 181 -14.56 4.08 13.51
N PHE A 182 -14.78 3.39 12.40
CA PHE A 182 -15.77 2.36 12.23
C PHE A 182 -15.11 0.98 12.25
N ILE A 183 -15.84 -0.01 12.72
CA ILE A 183 -15.46 -1.41 12.71
C ILE A 183 -16.47 -2.21 11.90
N PHE A 184 -15.98 -3.15 11.09
CA PHE A 184 -16.78 -4.14 10.38
C PHE A 184 -16.26 -5.53 10.74
N ASP A 185 -17.11 -6.32 11.39
CA ASP A 185 -16.79 -7.69 11.75
C ASP A 185 -17.16 -8.63 10.59
N THR A 186 -16.16 -9.16 9.90
CA THR A 186 -16.37 -9.99 8.71
C THR A 186 -16.90 -11.38 9.02
N THR A 187 -16.94 -11.77 10.30
CA THR A 187 -17.42 -13.08 10.76
C THR A 187 -18.91 -13.07 11.11
N LYS A 188 -19.49 -11.89 11.33
CA LYS A 188 -20.90 -11.75 11.70
C LYS A 188 -21.80 -11.67 10.48
N GLU A 189 -22.92 -12.39 10.56
CA GLU A 189 -23.95 -12.43 9.52
C GLU A 189 -24.70 -11.11 9.33
N GLU A 190 -24.69 -10.23 10.35
CA GLU A 190 -25.36 -8.92 10.27
C GLU A 190 -24.73 -8.02 9.19
N HIS A 191 -23.44 -8.20 8.90
CA HIS A 191 -22.70 -7.40 7.91
C HIS A 191 -22.94 -5.89 8.04
N VAL A 192 -22.91 -5.38 9.28
CA VAL A 192 -23.15 -3.96 9.59
C VAL A 192 -21.87 -3.29 10.08
N TRP A 193 -21.55 -2.13 9.49
CA TRP A 193 -20.55 -1.21 10.00
C TRP A 193 -21.02 -0.56 11.31
N LYS A 194 -20.19 -0.62 12.35
CA LYS A 194 -20.50 -0.03 13.65
C LYS A 194 -19.51 1.09 13.98
N PRO A 195 -19.96 2.25 14.51
CA PRO A 195 -19.04 3.24 15.05
C PRO A 195 -18.32 2.62 16.25
N CYS A 196 -17.00 2.51 16.16
CA CYS A 196 -16.17 1.94 17.20
C CYS A 196 -15.76 2.99 18.24
N CYS A 197 -15.45 4.22 17.79
CA CYS A 197 -14.95 5.29 18.63
C CYS A 197 -14.92 6.66 17.93
N ASN A 198 -14.90 7.74 18.71
CA ASN A 198 -14.83 9.13 18.25
C ASN A 198 -13.38 9.64 18.10
N TRP A 199 -12.44 8.74 17.79
CA TRP A 199 -11.06 9.06 17.49
C TRP A 199 -10.64 8.37 16.18
N VAL A 200 -9.55 8.83 15.59
CA VAL A 200 -8.97 8.29 14.35
C VAL A 200 -7.59 7.73 14.60
N LEU A 201 -7.20 6.71 13.84
CA LEU A 201 -5.85 6.17 13.92
C LEU A 201 -4.83 7.27 13.59
N PRO A 202 -3.70 7.34 14.31
CA PRO A 202 -2.75 8.45 14.25
C PRO A 202 -1.79 8.36 13.05
N PHE A 203 -2.23 7.79 11.93
CA PHE A 203 -1.44 7.57 10.72
C PHE A 203 -2.32 7.67 9.48
N THR A 204 -1.73 7.60 8.29
CA THR A 204 -2.46 7.70 7.01
C THR A 204 -2.35 6.39 6.24
N GLY A 205 -3.43 6.02 5.56
CA GLY A 205 -3.49 4.81 4.75
C GLY A 205 -3.49 3.53 5.60
N ARG A 206 -2.79 2.50 5.12
CA ARG A 206 -2.83 1.15 5.71
C ARG A 206 -2.00 1.05 6.99
N GLY A 207 -2.66 0.66 8.08
CA GLY A 207 -2.04 0.17 9.30
C GLY A 207 -1.90 -1.35 9.30
N HIS A 208 -0.81 -1.83 9.92
CA HIS A 208 -0.51 -3.26 10.06
C HIS A 208 -0.61 -3.67 11.52
N TYR A 209 -1.46 -4.64 11.84
CA TYR A 209 -1.55 -5.15 13.20
C TYR A 209 -0.31 -5.98 13.55
N VAL A 210 0.39 -5.62 14.62
CA VAL A 210 1.59 -6.31 15.08
C VAL A 210 1.33 -6.94 16.44
N LEU A 211 1.25 -8.28 16.45
CA LEU A 211 0.93 -9.05 17.66
C LEU A 211 1.90 -8.76 18.82
N SER A 212 3.20 -8.63 18.54
CA SER A 212 4.21 -8.34 19.56
C SER A 212 4.11 -6.93 20.16
N LEU A 213 3.38 -6.02 19.50
CA LEU A 213 3.12 -4.66 19.98
C LEU A 213 1.67 -4.48 20.49
N GLY A 214 0.79 -5.45 20.23
CA GLY A 214 -0.62 -5.42 20.62
C GLY A 214 -1.44 -4.32 19.94
N GLY A 215 -0.99 -3.80 18.79
CA GLY A 215 -1.60 -2.63 18.16
C GLY A 215 -1.32 -2.49 16.68
N PHE A 216 -1.99 -1.51 16.07
CA PHE A 216 -1.78 -1.14 14.68
C PHE A 216 -0.58 -0.23 14.55
N VAL A 217 0.38 -0.65 13.71
CA VAL A 217 1.51 0.16 13.31
C VAL A 217 1.23 0.79 11.95
N GLY A 218 1.34 2.11 11.87
CA GLY A 218 1.17 2.84 10.62
C GLY A 218 2.15 4.01 10.49
N LEU A 219 2.25 4.50 9.25
CA LEU A 219 3.13 5.60 8.87
C LEU A 219 2.31 6.89 8.77
N SER A 220 2.77 7.97 9.43
CA SER A 220 2.16 9.29 9.26
C SER A 220 2.77 10.04 8.07
N LYS A 221 2.01 10.99 7.51
CA LYS A 221 2.51 11.92 6.47
C LYS A 221 3.77 12.67 6.92
N ASP A 222 3.89 12.95 8.21
CA ASP A 222 5.05 13.66 8.78
C ASP A 222 6.30 12.78 8.94
N GLY A 223 6.20 11.48 8.64
CA GLY A 223 7.31 10.53 8.69
C GLY A 223 7.54 9.87 10.04
N TYR A 224 6.58 9.89 10.95
CA TYR A 224 6.66 9.14 12.20
C TYR A 224 5.93 7.80 12.05
N LEU A 225 6.45 6.78 12.72
CA LEU A 225 5.70 5.54 12.93
C LEU A 225 4.92 5.67 14.21
N TYR A 226 3.65 5.30 14.15
CA TYR A 226 2.76 5.22 15.28
C TYR A 226 2.35 3.79 15.53
N CYS A 227 2.16 3.43 16.80
CA CYS A 227 1.51 2.22 17.23
C CYS A 227 0.32 2.63 18.09
N SER A 228 -0.88 2.23 17.68
CA SER A 228 -2.12 2.45 18.42
C SER A 228 -2.60 1.12 18.98
N THR A 229 -2.51 0.95 20.29
CA THR A 229 -3.08 -0.22 20.95
C THR A 229 -4.56 0.04 21.21
N MET A 230 -5.41 -0.82 20.67
CA MET A 230 -6.84 -0.80 20.98
C MET A 230 -7.03 -1.42 22.36
N ALA A 231 -6.92 -0.60 23.42
CA ALA A 231 -7.48 -0.99 24.70
C ALA A 231 -8.99 -1.19 24.50
N ALA A 232 -9.51 -2.33 24.98
CA ALA A 232 -10.84 -2.85 24.71
C ALA A 232 -11.90 -1.76 24.51
N THR A 233 -12.57 -1.83 23.37
CA THR A 233 -13.55 -0.92 22.76
C THR A 233 -14.83 -0.70 23.58
N THR A 234 -14.81 -0.95 24.88
CA THR A 234 -15.96 -0.87 25.78
C THR A 234 -15.95 0.36 26.70
N THR A 235 -14.82 1.06 26.88
CA THR A 235 -14.70 2.14 27.89
C THR A 235 -14.65 3.56 27.34
N GLY A 236 -14.75 3.76 26.01
CA GLY A 236 -14.72 5.08 25.39
C GLY A 236 -13.40 5.85 25.58
N THR A 237 -12.34 5.16 26.01
CA THR A 237 -11.03 5.77 26.28
C THR A 237 -10.24 5.93 24.97
N SER A 238 -9.51 7.04 24.84
CA SER A 238 -8.54 7.25 23.75
C SER A 238 -7.55 6.08 23.71
N PRO A 239 -7.12 5.60 22.53
CA PRO A 239 -6.18 4.51 22.44
C PRO A 239 -4.84 4.98 23.02
N ASP A 240 -4.10 4.05 23.62
CA ASP A 240 -2.71 4.35 23.97
C ASP A 240 -1.91 4.37 22.66
N VAL A 241 -1.30 5.53 22.39
CA VAL A 241 -0.60 5.82 21.16
C VAL A 241 0.87 6.03 21.48
N LYS A 242 1.71 5.16 20.95
CA LYS A 242 3.17 5.29 21.01
C LYS A 242 3.68 5.72 19.65
N ARG A 243 4.73 6.53 19.61
CA ARG A 243 5.37 6.97 18.37
C ARG A 243 6.88 6.80 18.42
N THR A 244 7.51 6.80 17.25
CA THR A 244 8.98 6.94 17.16
C THR A 244 9.42 8.34 17.60
N LYS A 245 10.63 8.44 18.17
CA LYS A 245 11.21 9.73 18.57
C LYS A 245 11.65 10.58 17.38
N GLU A 246 12.12 9.90 16.35
CA GLU A 246 12.65 10.49 15.12
C GLU A 246 11.79 10.09 13.93
N LYS A 247 11.88 10.90 12.87
CA LYS A 247 11.27 10.58 11.59
C LYS A 247 12.02 9.42 10.94
N VAL A 248 11.29 8.56 10.24
CA VAL A 248 11.88 7.43 9.51
C VAL A 248 12.32 7.81 8.10
N TYR A 249 11.79 8.90 7.56
CA TYR A 249 12.20 9.46 6.28
C TYR A 249 13.63 9.96 6.29
N THR A 250 14.21 10.03 5.11
CA THR A 250 15.50 10.67 4.91
C THR A 250 15.37 12.19 5.03
N GLU A 251 16.48 12.86 5.37
CA GLU A 251 16.54 14.33 5.39
C GLU A 251 16.55 14.96 3.98
N ARG A 252 16.60 14.11 2.94
CA ARG A 252 16.46 14.54 1.55
C ARG A 252 15.01 14.90 1.26
N GLN A 253 14.75 15.37 0.06
CA GLN A 253 13.41 15.78 -0.38
C GLN A 253 12.51 14.56 -0.57
N HIS A 254 11.90 14.12 0.54
CA HIS A 254 10.88 13.11 0.59
C HIS A 254 9.71 13.49 -0.32
N VAL A 255 9.29 12.55 -1.18
CA VAL A 255 8.13 12.69 -2.06
C VAL A 255 6.95 11.91 -1.51
N SER A 256 7.15 10.61 -1.28
CA SER A 256 6.11 9.68 -0.85
C SER A 256 6.73 8.41 -0.25
N ALA A 257 5.96 7.60 0.48
CA ALA A 257 6.51 6.37 1.07
C ALA A 257 5.45 5.33 1.44
N THR A 258 5.83 4.07 1.24
CA THR A 258 5.03 2.91 1.65
C THR A 258 5.70 2.14 2.77
N LEU A 259 4.92 1.77 3.78
CA LEU A 259 5.33 0.88 4.86
C LEU A 259 4.82 -0.54 4.62
N VAL A 260 5.75 -1.49 4.47
CA VAL A 260 5.45 -2.90 4.24
C VAL A 260 5.77 -3.71 5.51
N HIS A 261 4.77 -4.41 6.05
CA HIS A 261 4.96 -5.36 7.14
C HIS A 261 5.48 -6.69 6.62
N MET A 262 6.61 -7.15 7.17
CA MET A 262 7.30 -8.38 6.74
C MET A 262 7.09 -9.56 7.70
N GLY A 263 6.20 -9.40 8.69
CA GLY A 263 5.98 -10.35 9.76
C GLY A 263 6.90 -10.15 10.97
N GLN A 264 6.48 -10.68 12.13
CA GLN A 264 7.25 -10.67 13.39
C GLN A 264 7.72 -9.28 13.86
N GLY A 265 6.99 -8.21 13.51
CA GLY A 265 7.38 -6.83 13.85
C GLY A 265 8.54 -6.27 13.02
N LYS A 266 8.91 -6.96 11.93
CA LYS A 266 9.86 -6.48 10.94
C LYS A 266 9.12 -5.72 9.85
N PHE A 267 9.71 -4.60 9.42
CA PHE A 267 9.14 -3.72 8.40
C PHE A 267 10.19 -3.36 7.35
N CYS A 268 9.70 -3.04 6.15
CA CYS A 268 10.44 -2.35 5.10
C CYS A 268 9.74 -1.03 4.79
N LEU A 269 10.47 0.07 4.92
CA LEU A 269 10.07 1.37 4.39
C LEU A 269 10.60 1.47 2.95
N VAL A 270 9.72 1.81 2.01
CA VAL A 270 10.06 2.14 0.63
C VAL A 270 9.75 3.61 0.43
N GLU A 271 10.78 4.44 0.47
CA GLU A 271 10.67 5.90 0.37
C GLU A 271 11.07 6.36 -1.03
N CYS A 272 10.23 7.19 -1.66
CA CYS A 272 10.58 7.92 -2.87
C CYS A 272 11.20 9.27 -2.51
N VAL A 273 12.37 9.54 -3.06
CA VAL A 273 13.16 10.75 -2.78
C VAL A 273 13.48 11.46 -4.09
N SER A 274 13.26 12.77 -4.14
CA SER A 274 13.68 13.62 -5.26
C SER A 274 15.11 14.13 -5.06
N SER A 275 15.83 14.23 -6.17
CA SER A 275 17.17 14.82 -6.27
C SER A 275 17.13 16.31 -6.67
N ASP A 276 15.96 16.84 -7.02
CA ASP A 276 15.79 18.20 -7.53
C ASP A 276 15.15 19.11 -6.48
N ASN A 277 15.87 20.17 -6.09
CA ASN A 277 15.45 21.15 -5.07
C ASN A 277 14.24 21.99 -5.49
N ARG A 278 13.80 21.90 -6.76
CA ARG A 278 12.70 22.70 -7.30
C ARG A 278 11.30 22.17 -6.96
N ILE A 279 11.19 20.93 -6.47
CA ILE A 279 9.90 20.31 -6.21
C ILE A 279 9.44 20.63 -4.79
N THR A 280 9.00 21.86 -4.52
CA THR A 280 8.36 22.16 -3.24
C THR A 280 7.00 21.44 -3.18
N GLY A 281 6.55 21.02 -2.00
CA GLY A 281 5.25 20.38 -1.79
C GLY A 281 4.04 21.23 -2.22
N GLN A 282 4.26 22.46 -2.69
CA GLN A 282 3.26 23.45 -3.07
C GLN A 282 2.90 23.36 -4.56
N ASP A 283 3.89 23.21 -5.46
CA ASP A 283 3.68 22.94 -6.89
C ASP A 283 3.04 21.55 -7.13
N LEU A 284 3.15 20.68 -6.12
CA LEU A 284 2.68 19.30 -6.09
C LEU A 284 1.20 19.15 -5.74
N MET A 285 0.67 20.08 -4.93
CA MET A 285 -0.71 20.05 -4.43
C MET A 285 -1.73 20.64 -5.43
N GLU A 286 -1.30 21.57 -6.27
CA GLU A 286 -2.16 22.16 -7.32
C GLU A 286 -2.66 21.09 -8.32
N SER A 287 -1.85 20.07 -8.63
CA SER A 287 -2.26 18.95 -9.50
C SER A 287 -3.34 18.04 -8.91
N CYS A 288 -3.47 17.95 -7.57
CA CYS A 288 -4.48 17.10 -6.93
C CYS A 288 -5.85 17.81 -6.78
N VAL A 289 -5.96 19.12 -7.10
CA VAL A 289 -7.23 19.86 -7.10
C VAL A 289 -8.04 19.60 -8.38
N GLU A 290 -7.36 19.38 -9.52
CA GLU A 290 -8.01 19.14 -10.82
C GLU A 290 -8.78 17.80 -10.90
N LEU A 291 -8.52 16.84 -10.00
CA LEU A 291 -9.24 15.55 -9.93
C LEU A 291 -10.54 15.61 -9.09
N ASN A 292 -10.84 16.73 -8.42
CA ASN A 292 -12.03 16.89 -7.59
C ASN A 292 -13.20 17.62 -8.29
N GLU A 293 -13.06 17.97 -9.57
CA GLU A 293 -14.21 18.43 -10.36
C GLU A 293 -15.07 17.22 -10.77
N PRO A 294 -16.41 17.32 -10.75
CA PRO A 294 -17.28 16.23 -11.14
C PRO A 294 -16.98 15.87 -12.60
N LEU A 295 -16.65 14.60 -12.84
CA LEU A 295 -16.47 14.06 -14.18
C LEU A 295 -17.79 14.25 -14.95
N ASP A 296 -17.79 15.11 -15.96
CA ASP A 296 -18.84 15.12 -16.98
C ASP A 296 -18.85 13.74 -17.66
N GLU A 297 -20.05 13.18 -17.92
CA GLU A 297 -20.28 11.79 -18.33
C GLU A 297 -19.67 11.38 -19.71
N ASP A 298 -18.92 12.27 -20.38
CA ASP A 298 -18.49 12.10 -21.78
C ASP A 298 -16.95 12.15 -22.00
N VAL A 299 -16.10 11.91 -20.99
CA VAL A 299 -14.64 11.89 -21.17
C VAL A 299 -14.13 10.47 -21.44
N ASP A 300 -14.29 10.01 -22.69
CA ASP A 300 -13.75 8.74 -23.20
C ASP A 300 -12.22 8.68 -23.29
N ASP A 301 -11.50 9.75 -22.88
CA ASP A 301 -10.05 9.84 -23.02
C ASP A 301 -9.35 10.28 -21.73
N MET A 302 -9.05 9.28 -20.87
CA MET A 302 -8.16 9.45 -19.71
C MET A 302 -6.72 9.82 -20.08
N SER A 303 -6.37 9.97 -21.37
CA SER A 303 -5.04 10.42 -21.79
C SER A 303 -4.77 11.91 -21.56
N ASP A 304 -5.81 12.72 -21.34
CA ASP A 304 -5.67 14.16 -21.07
C ASP A 304 -5.30 14.47 -19.60
N PHE A 305 -5.47 13.51 -18.67
CA PHE A 305 -4.98 13.62 -17.28
C PHE A 305 -3.50 13.26 -17.11
N VAL A 306 -2.76 13.05 -18.20
CA VAL A 306 -1.30 12.79 -18.17
C VAL A 306 -0.54 14.11 -17.92
N GLY A 307 -0.88 14.79 -16.82
CA GLY A 307 -0.10 15.87 -16.26
C GLY A 307 1.29 15.35 -15.87
N GLY A 308 2.32 16.01 -16.40
CA GLY A 308 3.72 15.58 -16.33
C GLY A 308 4.25 15.40 -14.90
N GLY A 309 4.06 14.21 -14.34
CA GLY A 309 4.72 13.78 -13.12
C GLY A 309 6.25 13.82 -13.25
N PRO A 310 7.00 13.95 -12.15
CA PRO A 310 8.45 14.05 -12.19
C PRO A 310 9.08 12.84 -12.89
N GLN A 311 10.02 13.13 -13.80
CA GLN A 311 10.75 12.10 -14.54
C GLN A 311 11.71 11.34 -13.61
N GLY A 312 11.70 10.01 -13.71
CA GLY A 312 12.40 9.10 -12.81
C GLY A 312 13.91 9.29 -12.75
N GLY A 313 14.52 9.89 -13.78
CA GLY A 313 15.94 10.24 -13.77
C GLY A 313 16.35 11.19 -12.64
N ARG A 314 15.39 11.83 -11.95
CA ARG A 314 15.61 12.72 -10.81
C ARG A 314 15.22 12.11 -9.46
N CYS A 315 14.70 10.89 -9.43
CA CYS A 315 14.17 10.30 -8.22
C CYS A 315 14.80 8.95 -7.91
N MET A 316 14.75 8.58 -6.63
CA MET A 316 15.34 7.36 -6.12
C MET A 316 14.38 6.69 -5.14
N TYR A 317 14.36 5.35 -5.15
CA TYR A 317 13.78 4.57 -4.08
C TYR A 317 14.83 4.25 -3.03
N HIS A 318 14.56 4.68 -1.81
CA HIS A 318 15.31 4.34 -0.62
C HIS A 318 14.58 3.26 0.16
N LEU A 319 15.18 2.09 0.25
CA LEU A 319 14.66 0.98 1.02
C LEU A 319 15.40 0.87 2.34
N ARG A 320 14.65 0.85 3.44
CA ARG A 320 15.18 0.66 4.79
C ARG A 320 14.37 -0.40 5.53
N THR A 321 15.03 -1.49 5.92
CA THR A 321 14.39 -2.51 6.76
C THR A 321 14.80 -2.38 8.23
N PHE A 322 13.86 -2.58 9.12
CA PHE A 322 14.07 -2.47 10.56
C PHE A 322 13.10 -3.36 11.33
N ASN A 323 13.44 -3.60 12.60
CA ASN A 323 12.51 -4.20 13.56
C ASN A 323 11.97 -3.12 14.49
N LEU A 324 10.69 -3.21 14.81
CA LEU A 324 10.03 -2.29 15.71
C LEU A 324 9.79 -2.99 17.05
N SER A 325 10.14 -2.32 18.15
CA SER A 325 9.83 -2.77 19.50
C SER A 325 9.52 -1.57 20.39
N TYR A 326 8.86 -1.77 21.52
CA TYR A 326 8.85 -0.74 22.55
C TYR A 326 10.27 -0.51 23.11
N ASP A 327 10.52 0.69 23.61
CA ASP A 327 11.69 0.93 24.45
C ASP A 327 11.54 0.23 25.81
N PRO A 328 12.61 0.11 26.62
CA PRO A 328 12.54 -0.61 27.90
C PRO A 328 11.52 -0.04 28.90
N LYS A 329 11.11 1.22 28.73
CA LYS A 329 10.12 1.89 29.57
C LYS A 329 8.68 1.68 29.06
N GLY A 330 8.51 1.32 27.79
CA GLY A 330 7.20 1.23 27.14
C GLY A 330 6.66 2.58 26.66
N ASP A 331 7.44 3.66 26.72
CA ASP A 331 6.98 5.03 26.47
C ASP A 331 7.01 5.38 24.97
N CYS A 332 7.87 4.74 24.20
CA CYS A 332 8.04 5.05 22.78
C CYS A 332 8.38 3.83 21.93
N LEU A 333 8.21 3.98 20.63
CA LEU A 333 8.64 2.99 19.66
C LEU A 333 10.13 3.17 19.38
N LYS A 334 10.86 2.06 19.49
CA LYS A 334 12.29 1.96 19.17
C LYS A 334 12.47 1.23 17.87
N LEU A 335 13.16 1.90 16.95
CA LEU A 335 13.57 1.34 15.67
C LEU A 335 14.94 0.67 15.82
N LYS A 336 15.01 -0.63 15.52
CA LYS A 336 16.26 -1.39 15.47
C LYS A 336 16.59 -1.66 14.01
N SER A 337 17.40 -0.79 13.43
CA SER A 337 17.85 -0.92 12.04
C SER A 337 18.58 -2.24 11.84
N CYS A 338 18.23 -2.96 10.77
CA CYS A 338 18.97 -4.13 10.37
C CYS A 338 20.29 -3.69 9.71
N LYS A 339 21.44 -4.05 10.29
CA LYS A 339 22.76 -3.69 9.72
C LYS A 339 22.85 -4.11 8.25
N GLY A 340 23.19 -3.17 7.37
CA GLY A 340 23.47 -3.42 5.95
C GLY A 340 22.24 -3.61 5.03
N GLN A 341 21.05 -3.22 5.48
CA GLN A 341 19.80 -3.32 4.69
C GLN A 341 19.18 -1.95 4.38
N SER A 342 20.03 -0.96 4.11
CA SER A 342 19.66 0.31 3.47
C SER A 342 20.11 0.25 2.02
N ARG A 343 19.23 0.50 1.06
CA ARG A 343 19.55 0.44 -0.37
C ARG A 343 18.93 1.60 -1.11
N TRP A 344 19.65 2.10 -2.10
CA TRP A 344 19.22 3.17 -2.97
C TRP A 344 19.14 2.62 -4.39
N TYR A 345 18.00 2.81 -5.04
CA TYR A 345 17.80 2.50 -6.46
C TYR A 345 17.46 3.80 -7.18
N SER A 346 18.23 4.16 -8.20
CA SER A 346 17.85 5.24 -9.10
C SER A 346 16.69 4.79 -9.97
N LEU A 347 15.62 5.58 -10.01
CA LEU A 347 14.53 5.30 -10.93
C LEU A 347 15.04 5.51 -12.38
N PRO A 348 14.68 4.63 -13.33
CA PRO A 348 15.02 4.84 -14.73
C PRO A 348 14.51 6.20 -15.25
N HIS A 349 15.14 6.75 -16.28
CA HIS A 349 14.75 8.07 -16.81
C HIS A 349 13.33 8.05 -17.37
N GLU A 350 12.97 6.92 -17.95
CA GLU A 350 11.66 6.60 -18.49
C GLU A 350 10.63 6.54 -17.38
N ALA A 351 11.03 6.34 -16.12
CA ALA A 351 10.08 6.11 -15.06
C ALA A 351 9.19 7.33 -14.85
N LYS A 352 7.88 7.14 -14.89
CA LYS A 352 6.95 8.19 -14.46
C LYS A 352 6.69 7.95 -12.99
N ILE A 353 6.96 8.94 -12.17
CA ILE A 353 6.29 8.96 -10.88
C ILE A 353 4.84 9.27 -11.23
N GLY A 354 3.91 8.47 -10.71
CA GLY A 354 2.48 8.69 -10.93
C GLY A 354 2.08 10.12 -10.59
N SER A 355 0.81 10.49 -10.83
CA SER A 355 0.32 11.76 -10.30
C SER A 355 0.75 11.88 -8.83
N VAL A 356 1.21 13.06 -8.47
CA VAL A 356 2.12 13.33 -7.35
C VAL A 356 1.60 12.88 -5.98
N CYS A 357 0.34 12.49 -5.90
CA CYS A 357 -0.32 11.97 -4.72
C CYS A 357 -0.11 10.44 -4.48
N MET A 358 0.65 9.69 -5.30
CA MET A 358 0.76 8.23 -5.18
C MET A 358 2.04 7.70 -4.50
N ASP A 359 1.86 6.81 -3.52
CA ASP A 359 2.95 6.13 -2.79
C ASP A 359 3.60 5.01 -3.62
N PRO A 360 4.87 4.63 -3.38
CA PRO A 360 5.50 3.50 -4.06
C PRO A 360 4.75 2.19 -3.81
N VAL A 361 4.41 1.45 -4.87
CA VAL A 361 3.71 0.16 -4.70
C VAL A 361 4.69 -0.96 -4.37
N ALA A 362 4.45 -1.62 -3.25
CA ALA A 362 5.33 -2.66 -2.72
C ALA A 362 4.56 -3.75 -1.99
N PHE A 363 4.92 -5.01 -2.25
CA PHE A 363 4.31 -6.17 -1.62
C PHE A 363 5.36 -7.10 -1.01
N TRP A 364 5.10 -7.58 0.21
CA TRP A 364 5.87 -8.67 0.81
C TRP A 364 5.08 -9.95 0.61
N LEU A 365 5.49 -10.72 -0.39
CA LEU A 365 4.81 -11.95 -0.79
C LEU A 365 5.76 -13.10 -0.71
#